data_AF-A0A177N6E7-F1
#
_entry.id   AF-A0A177N6E7-F1
#
_cell.length_a   1.000
_cell.length_b   1.000
_cell.length_c   1.000
_cell.angle_alpha   90.00
_cell.angle_beta   90.00
_cell.angle_gamma   90.00
#
_symmetry.space_group_name_H-M   'P 1'
#
loop_
_entity.id
_entity.type
_entity.pdbx_description
1 polymer ?
#
loop_
_entity_poly.entity_id
_entity_poly.type
_entity_poly.pdbx_seq_one_letter_code
_entity_poly.pdbx_strand_id
1 'polypeptide(L)' 'MAEKPDSLPQEIMEAENFINELLSDTKHPVHNRAHPFHQDSVNALNNMMQRLDAMRDEWLSRH' A
#
# COMPACT_ATOMS: atom_id res chain seq x y z
N MET A 1 1.82 15.80 27.77
CA MET A 1 1.99 16.03 26.33
C MET A 1 0.95 15.16 25.65
N ALA A 2 -0.16 15.75 25.21
CA ALA A 2 -1.20 15.03 24.47
C ALA A 2 -0.88 15.22 22.99
N GLU A 3 -0.17 14.25 22.44
CA GLU A 3 0.18 14.22 21.02
C GLU A 3 -1.10 13.82 20.26
N LYS A 4 -1.56 14.72 19.40
CA LYS A 4 -2.82 14.60 18.66
C LYS A 4 -2.80 13.32 17.82
N PRO A 5 -3.85 12.47 17.85
CA PRO A 5 -4.02 11.45 16.82
C PRO A 5 -4.68 12.06 15.57
N ASP A 6 -4.20 13.22 15.10
CA ASP A 6 -4.64 13.82 13.82
C ASP A 6 -3.83 13.27 12.63
N SER A 7 -2.84 12.42 12.91
CA SER A 7 -1.99 11.80 11.89
C SER A 7 -2.51 10.41 11.55
N LEU A 8 -2.48 10.08 10.26
CA LEU A 8 -2.68 8.71 9.78
C LEU A 8 -1.81 7.75 10.60
N PRO A 9 -2.31 6.54 10.94
CA PRO A 9 -1.52 5.52 11.61
C PRO A 9 -0.19 5.31 10.87
N GLN A 10 0.89 5.21 11.64
CA GLN A 10 2.23 5.00 11.10
C GLN A 10 2.26 3.79 10.14
N GLU A 11 1.53 2.72 10.49
CA GLU A 11 1.38 1.52 9.65
C GLU A 11 0.80 1.83 8.26
N ILE A 12 -0.14 2.77 8.14
CA ILE A 12 -0.71 3.17 6.85
C ILE A 12 0.32 3.97 6.06
N MET A 13 1.03 4.90 6.70
CA MET A 13 2.08 5.68 6.05
C MET A 13 3.23 4.80 5.55
N GLU A 14 3.66 3.82 6.34
CA GLU A 14 4.72 2.87 5.97
C GLU A 14 4.29 1.98 4.80
N ALA A 15 3.04 1.51 4.81
CA ALA A 15 2.50 0.72 3.71
C ALA A 15 2.33 1.55 2.42
N GLU A 16 1.90 2.82 2.50
CA GLU A 16 1.90 3.75 1.36
C GLU A 16 3.30 3.95 0.79
N ASN A 17 4.29 4.15 1.66
CA ASN A 17 5.67 4.33 1.22
C ASN A 17 6.20 3.07 0.53
N PHE A 18 5.96 1.89 1.10
CA PHE A 18 6.35 0.61 0.50
C PHE A 18 5.73 0.39 -0.89
N ILE A 19 4.43 0.69 -1.05
CA ILE A 19 3.74 0.60 -2.34
C ILE A 19 4.37 1.56 -3.36
N ASN A 20 4.69 2.79 -2.95
CA ASN A 20 5.34 3.78 -3.81
C ASN A 20 6.75 3.34 -4.22
N GLU A 21 7.54 2.77 -3.31
CA GLU A 21 8.86 2.21 -3.65
C GLU A 21 8.74 1.04 -4.62
N LEU A 22 7.79 0.14 -4.40
CA LEU A 22 7.54 -1.00 -5.28
C LEU A 22 7.07 -0.58 -6.68
N LEU A 23 6.23 0.45 -6.78
CA LEU A 23 5.77 1.04 -8.05
C LEU A 23 6.86 1.88 -8.74
N SER A 24 7.85 2.36 -7.99
CA SER A 24 8.99 3.09 -8.55
C SER A 24 10.07 2.13 -9.09
N ASP A 25 10.07 0.87 -8.64
CA ASP A 25 10.96 -0.16 -9.18
C ASP A 25 10.47 -0.65 -10.55
N THR A 26 10.94 0.02 -11.60
CA THR A 26 10.67 -0.35 -13.00
C THR A 26 11.12 -1.77 -13.39
N LYS A 27 11.99 -2.43 -12.61
CA LYS A 27 12.40 -3.83 -12.83
C LYS A 27 11.45 -4.82 -12.18
N HIS A 28 10.55 -4.36 -11.31
CA HIS A 28 9.60 -5.20 -10.62
C HIS A 28 8.65 -5.91 -11.62
N PRO A 29 8.29 -7.18 -11.40
CA PRO A 29 7.39 -7.92 -12.26
C PRO A 29 6.06 -7.23 -12.57
N VAL A 30 5.59 -6.35 -11.69
CA VAL A 30 4.36 -5.55 -11.88
C VAL A 30 4.45 -4.66 -13.13
N HIS A 31 5.64 -4.22 -13.52
CA HIS A 31 5.84 -3.40 -14.73
C HIS A 31 6.19 -4.23 -15.97
N ASN A 32 6.53 -5.51 -15.80
CA ASN A 32 6.93 -6.39 -16.89
C ASN A 32 5.84 -7.43 -17.20
N ARG A 33 4.99 -7.13 -18.20
CA ARG A 33 3.91 -8.02 -18.65
C ARG A 33 4.38 -9.38 -19.18
N ALA A 34 5.63 -9.48 -19.65
CA ALA A 34 6.20 -10.72 -20.13
C ALA A 34 6.76 -11.59 -18.99
N HIS A 35 6.79 -11.08 -17.76
CA HIS A 35 7.29 -11.82 -16.61
C HIS A 35 6.28 -12.91 -16.21
N PRO A 36 6.72 -14.16 -15.96
CA PRO A 36 5.82 -15.26 -15.61
C PRO A 36 5.01 -14.98 -14.33
N PHE A 37 5.58 -14.21 -13.40
CA PHE A 37 4.92 -13.82 -12.16
C PHE A 37 4.21 -12.45 -12.24
N HIS A 38 4.08 -11.84 -13.41
CA HIS A 38 3.45 -10.53 -13.57
C HIS A 38 2.05 -10.49 -12.95
N GLN A 39 1.18 -11.44 -13.32
CA GLN A 39 -0.19 -11.49 -12.82
C GLN A 39 -0.23 -11.64 -11.29
N ASP A 40 0.63 -12.50 -10.75
CA ASP A 40 0.68 -12.74 -9.30
C ASP A 40 1.17 -11.50 -8.55
N SER A 41 2.19 -10.82 -9.05
CA SER A 41 2.70 -9.57 -8.48
C SER A 41 1.69 -8.41 -8.59
N VAL A 42 0.95 -8.31 -9.70
CA VAL A 42 -0.14 -7.33 -9.85
C VAL A 42 -1.27 -7.64 -8.85
N ASN A 43 -1.63 -8.91 -8.70
CA ASN A 43 -2.65 -9.33 -7.73
C ASN A 43 -2.21 -9.04 -6.29
N ALA A 44 -0.95 -9.33 -5.94
CA ALA A 44 -0.40 -9.04 -4.62
C ALA A 44 -0.41 -7.52 -4.34
N LEU A 45 -0.02 -6.71 -5.32
CA LEU A 45 -0.08 -5.24 -5.20
C LEU A 45 -1.52 -4.75 -5.01
N ASN A 46 -2.46 -5.25 -5.80
CA ASN A 46 -3.88 -4.89 -5.66
C ASN A 46 -4.42 -5.25 -4.28
N ASN A 47 -4.07 -6.44 -3.75
CA ASN A 47 -4.45 -6.83 -2.40
C ASN A 47 -3.86 -5.90 -1.33
N MET A 48 -2.58 -5.49 -1.48
CA MET A 48 -1.95 -4.53 -0.59
C MET A 48 -2.67 -3.17 -0.61
N MET A 49 -3.00 -2.65 -1.80
CA MET A 49 -3.75 -1.39 -1.94
C MET A 49 -5.16 -1.51 -1.33
N GLN A 50 -5.88 -2.59 -1.59
CA GLN A 50 -7.21 -2.81 -0.98
C GLN A 50 -7.14 -2.91 0.55
N ARG A 51 -6.09 -3.54 1.09
CA ARG A 51 -5.91 -3.65 2.54
C ARG A 51 -5.61 -2.27 3.15
N LEU A 52 -4.78 -1.48 2.47
CA LEU A 52 -4.47 -0.11 2.86
C LEU A 52 -5.73 0.77 2.87
N ASP A 53 -6.56 0.68 1.82
CA ASP A 53 -7.83 1.40 1.75
C ASP A 53 -8.75 0.97 2.91
N ALA A 54 -8.87 -0.33 3.18
CA ALA A 54 -9.66 -0.82 4.32
C ALA A 54 -9.14 -0.29 5.67
N MET A 55 -7.82 -0.19 5.86
CA MET A 55 -7.23 0.39 7.07
C MET A 55 -7.51 1.89 7.18
N ARG A 56 -7.48 2.63 6.05
CA ARG A 56 -7.85 4.05 6.02
C ARG A 56 -9.33 4.24 6.35
N ASP A 57 -10.20 3.46 5.73
CA ASP A 57 -11.64 3.49 5.99
C ASP A 57 -11.95 3.16 7.46
N GLU A 58 -11.29 2.16 8.04
CA GLU A 58 -11.45 1.84 9.47
C GLU A 58 -10.99 3.00 10.36
N TRP A 59 -9.86 3.63 10.03
CA TRP A 59 -9.36 4.77 10.80
C TRP A 59 -10.27 6.00 10.68
N LEU A 60 -10.73 6.31 9.47
CA LEU A 60 -11.67 7.39 9.17
C LEU A 60 -13.05 7.14 9.78
N SER A 61 -13.50 5.89 9.86
CA SER A 61 -14.77 5.53 10.49
C SER A 61 -14.72 5.62 12.01
N ARG A 62 -13.53 5.67 12.62
CA ARG A 62 -13.33 5.75 14.07
C ARG A 62 -13.15 7.19 14.59
N HIS A 63 -13.02 8.17 13.70
CA HIS A 63 -12.88 9.60 14.02
C HIS A 63 -13.99 10.41 13.35
#